data_AF-A0A3A5AW95-F1
#
_entry.id   AF-A0A3A5AW95-F1
#
_cell.length_a   1.000
_cell.length_b   1.000
_cell.length_c   1.000
_cell.angle_alpha   90.00
_cell.angle_beta   90.00
_cell.angle_gamma   90.00
#
_symmetry.space_group_name_H-M   'P 1'
#
loop_
_entity.id
_entity.type
_entity.pdbx_description
1 polymer ?
#
loop_
_entity_poly.entity_id
_entity_poly.type
_entity_poly.pdbx_seq_one_letter_code
_entity_poly.pdbx_strand_id
1 'polypeptide(L)'
;MFNPKDIIDLLAANVRQTRNPFGVTPSRFNTWWREAGAFTRRPGDALLFTGLMYQAIPYINAAARVLERLEGSLGADYLRFGRFLPASLRGMGLSVLASGAEKKKFNGILHSICRVLHKSGVGFFYHPEMDFYSGILLYDLGDEEGFVEHARFVAKNLKLHGVEKIITVDPHTTYALKELYPKYMGVSFEVNPYFTFIPGNGDRPGNGGPPVAVHDPCFYGRYLELSEGPRRVLRSLGQKYVEVRNCGEFTSCCGGPAESVSPALNREILARRAAELKAAEAPVVTFCPICLANLLKAGLPVEDLATVVGRCLADEK
;
A
#
# COMPACT_ATOMS: atom_id res chain seq x y z
N MET A 1 -14.66 22.09 -8.39
CA MET A 1 -14.16 21.18 -7.34
C MET A 1 -15.18 20.07 -7.20
N PHE A 2 -14.76 18.81 -7.17
CA PHE A 2 -15.68 17.69 -6.97
C PHE A 2 -16.35 17.81 -5.61
N ASN A 3 -17.61 17.37 -5.48
CA ASN A 3 -18.21 17.18 -4.17
C ASN A 3 -17.57 15.93 -3.53
N PRO A 4 -16.85 16.06 -2.39
CA PRO A 4 -16.20 14.92 -1.74
C PRO A 4 -17.17 13.77 -1.45
N LYS A 5 -18.43 14.09 -1.13
CA LYS A 5 -19.46 13.09 -0.85
C LYS A 5 -19.71 12.16 -2.04
N ASP A 6 -19.72 12.68 -3.26
CA ASP A 6 -19.98 11.86 -4.45
C ASP A 6 -18.86 10.84 -4.70
N ILE A 7 -17.62 11.22 -4.38
CA ILE A 7 -16.45 10.35 -4.47
C ILE A 7 -16.51 9.28 -3.40
N ILE A 8 -16.82 9.66 -2.16
CA ILE A 8 -16.97 8.73 -1.03
C ILE A 8 -18.07 7.71 -1.32
N ASP A 9 -19.25 8.17 -1.75
CA ASP A 9 -20.39 7.30 -2.08
C ASP A 9 -20.04 6.33 -3.22
N LEU A 10 -19.27 6.77 -4.22
CA LEU A 10 -18.79 5.93 -5.31
C LEU A 10 -17.81 4.86 -4.80
N LEU A 11 -16.82 5.25 -3.99
CA LEU A 11 -15.84 4.33 -3.41
C LEU A 11 -16.51 3.29 -2.51
N ALA A 12 -17.44 3.71 -1.64
CA ALA A 12 -18.22 2.83 -0.80
C ALA A 12 -19.05 1.84 -1.63
N ALA A 13 -19.72 2.32 -2.69
CA ALA A 13 -20.47 1.46 -3.59
C ALA A 13 -19.57 0.43 -4.31
N ASN A 14 -18.32 0.80 -4.65
CA ASN A 14 -17.35 -0.11 -5.24
C ASN A 14 -16.91 -1.18 -4.24
N VAL A 15 -16.57 -0.79 -3.02
CA VAL A 15 -16.16 -1.72 -1.96
C VAL A 15 -17.27 -2.73 -1.66
N ARG A 16 -18.54 -2.29 -1.56
CA ARG A 16 -19.68 -3.21 -1.34
C ARG A 16 -19.83 -4.26 -2.45
N GLN A 17 -19.59 -3.90 -3.70
CA GLN A 17 -19.83 -4.79 -4.85
C GLN A 17 -18.63 -5.66 -5.20
N THR A 18 -17.43 -5.10 -5.24
CA THR A 18 -16.23 -5.78 -5.75
C THR A 18 -15.15 -5.99 -4.69
N ARG A 19 -15.43 -5.61 -3.44
CA ARG A 19 -14.50 -5.72 -2.30
C ARG A 19 -13.16 -4.99 -2.51
N ASN A 20 -13.17 -3.98 -3.39
CA ASN A 20 -12.07 -3.05 -3.62
C ASN A 20 -12.63 -1.69 -4.07
N PRO A 21 -11.89 -0.58 -3.85
CA PRO A 21 -12.43 0.76 -4.09
C PRO A 21 -12.56 1.15 -5.57
N PHE A 22 -12.09 0.33 -6.53
CA PHE A 22 -12.07 0.70 -7.96
C PHE A 22 -13.16 0.03 -8.80
N GLY A 23 -13.99 -0.82 -8.19
CA GLY A 23 -15.07 -1.51 -8.90
C GLY A 23 -14.55 -2.55 -9.89
N VAL A 24 -13.29 -2.97 -9.80
CA VAL A 24 -12.66 -3.93 -10.72
C VAL A 24 -12.87 -5.34 -10.17
N THR A 25 -13.17 -6.30 -11.04
CA THR A 25 -13.38 -7.69 -10.57
C THR A 25 -12.11 -8.28 -9.93
N PRO A 26 -12.23 -9.10 -8.88
CA PRO A 26 -11.07 -9.69 -8.19
C PRO A 26 -10.11 -10.44 -9.13
N SER A 27 -10.65 -11.16 -10.13
CA SER A 27 -9.87 -11.91 -11.11
C SER A 27 -8.98 -11.06 -12.02
N ARG A 28 -9.28 -9.76 -12.15
CA ARG A 28 -8.48 -8.77 -12.90
C ARG A 28 -7.63 -7.90 -11.98
N PHE A 29 -8.10 -7.63 -10.77
CA PHE A 29 -7.43 -6.76 -9.80
C PHE A 29 -6.27 -7.48 -9.10
N ASN A 30 -6.48 -8.70 -8.63
CA ASN A 30 -5.52 -9.45 -7.83
C ASN A 30 -4.92 -10.62 -8.61
N THR A 31 -3.85 -10.34 -9.37
CA THR A 31 -3.23 -11.31 -10.30
C THR A 31 -1.77 -11.63 -9.99
N TRP A 32 -1.12 -10.89 -9.09
CA TRP A 32 0.32 -10.99 -8.80
C TRP A 32 0.76 -12.41 -8.42
N TRP A 33 -0.09 -13.13 -7.69
CA TRP A 33 0.20 -14.45 -7.15
C TRP A 33 0.32 -15.55 -8.22
N ARG A 34 -0.22 -15.33 -9.43
CA ARG A 34 -0.17 -16.30 -10.53
C ARG A 34 1.26 -16.59 -10.98
N GLU A 35 2.13 -15.59 -10.87
CA GLU A 35 3.56 -15.67 -11.20
C GLU A 35 4.43 -15.93 -9.96
N ALA A 36 3.83 -16.05 -8.77
CA ALA A 36 4.52 -16.23 -7.49
C ALA A 36 4.31 -17.62 -6.86
N GLY A 37 3.80 -18.59 -7.63
CA GLY A 37 3.35 -19.89 -7.11
C GLY A 37 4.38 -20.67 -6.29
N ALA A 38 5.67 -20.47 -6.54
CA ALA A 38 6.77 -21.08 -5.79
C ALA A 38 6.86 -20.62 -4.31
N PHE A 39 6.34 -19.42 -4.02
CA PHE A 39 6.34 -18.82 -2.69
C PHE A 39 4.99 -18.92 -1.99
N THR A 40 3.88 -18.84 -2.74
CA THR A 40 2.54 -18.65 -2.18
C THR A 40 1.81 -19.95 -1.80
N ARG A 41 2.24 -21.11 -2.31
CA ARG A 41 1.57 -22.42 -2.10
C ARG A 41 2.13 -23.26 -0.95
N ARG A 42 2.93 -22.67 -0.06
CA ARG A 42 3.57 -23.40 1.04
C ARG A 42 2.64 -23.45 2.25
N PRO A 43 2.64 -24.54 3.04
CA PRO A 43 2.08 -24.49 4.38
C PRO A 43 2.86 -23.49 5.23
N GLY A 44 2.14 -22.67 6.00
CA GLY A 44 2.69 -21.68 6.91
C GLY A 44 1.67 -21.33 7.98
N ASP A 45 2.12 -20.75 9.09
CA ASP A 45 1.29 -20.37 10.22
C ASP A 45 0.73 -18.94 10.11
N ALA A 46 1.25 -18.13 9.18
CA ALA A 46 0.80 -16.77 8.94
C ALA A 46 0.32 -16.53 7.49
N LEU A 47 -0.82 -15.85 7.37
CA LEU A 47 -1.34 -15.38 6.09
C LEU A 47 -0.59 -14.13 5.64
N LEU A 48 0.04 -14.15 4.47
CA LEU A 48 0.46 -12.93 3.80
C LEU A 48 -0.78 -12.20 3.26
N PHE A 49 -1.08 -11.04 3.84
CA PHE A 49 -2.26 -10.25 3.51
C PHE A 49 -1.83 -8.90 2.94
N THR A 50 -2.13 -8.66 1.66
CA THR A 50 -1.63 -7.45 0.98
C THR A 50 -2.57 -6.26 1.13
N GLY A 51 -3.81 -6.50 1.58
CA GLY A 51 -4.86 -5.49 1.61
C GLY A 51 -5.17 -4.92 0.23
N LEU A 52 -4.70 -5.58 -0.82
CA LEU A 52 -4.73 -5.17 -2.22
C LEU A 52 -4.07 -3.81 -2.52
N MET A 53 -3.22 -3.27 -1.62
CA MET A 53 -2.72 -1.90 -1.73
C MET A 53 -1.67 -1.71 -2.83
N TYR A 54 -0.74 -2.64 -2.99
CA TYR A 54 0.20 -2.62 -4.13
C TYR A 54 -0.55 -2.84 -5.45
N GLN A 55 -1.49 -3.78 -5.47
CA GLN A 55 -2.32 -4.09 -6.64
C GLN A 55 -3.20 -2.91 -7.07
N ALA A 56 -3.59 -2.05 -6.12
CA ALA A 56 -4.44 -0.88 -6.36
C ALA A 56 -3.73 0.26 -7.12
N ILE A 57 -2.41 0.38 -7.03
CA ILE A 57 -1.70 1.57 -7.53
C ILE A 57 -1.94 1.87 -9.02
N PRO A 58 -1.88 0.91 -9.96
CA PRO A 58 -2.16 1.17 -11.36
C PRO A 58 -3.56 1.75 -11.60
N TYR A 59 -4.53 1.39 -10.75
CA TYR A 59 -5.91 1.87 -10.80
C TYR A 59 -6.05 3.23 -10.13
N ILE A 60 -5.33 3.49 -9.03
CA ILE A 60 -5.22 4.82 -8.42
C ILE A 60 -4.69 5.81 -9.45
N ASN A 61 -3.59 5.50 -10.13
CA ASN A 61 -3.00 6.37 -11.13
C ASN A 61 -3.92 6.57 -12.34
N ALA A 62 -4.65 5.53 -12.78
CA ALA A 62 -5.66 5.67 -13.82
C ALA A 62 -6.83 6.57 -13.39
N ALA A 63 -7.34 6.39 -12.17
CA ALA A 63 -8.43 7.19 -11.62
C ALA A 63 -8.01 8.66 -11.45
N ALA A 64 -6.81 8.93 -10.94
CA ALA A 64 -6.25 10.28 -10.82
C ALA A 64 -6.21 11.00 -12.17
N ARG A 65 -5.71 10.34 -13.23
CA ARG A 65 -5.70 10.90 -14.60
C ARG A 65 -7.10 11.24 -15.11
N VAL A 66 -8.11 10.47 -14.74
CA VAL A 66 -9.51 10.74 -15.10
C VAL A 66 -10.04 11.93 -14.31
N LEU A 67 -9.82 11.96 -13.00
CA LEU A 67 -10.25 13.06 -12.13
C LEU A 67 -9.62 14.39 -12.56
N GLU A 68 -8.32 14.43 -12.85
CA GLU A 68 -7.64 15.64 -13.33
C GLU A 68 -8.24 16.17 -14.64
N ARG A 69 -8.62 15.29 -15.57
CA ARG A 69 -9.26 15.69 -16.84
C ARG A 69 -10.68 16.20 -16.66
N LEU A 70 -11.39 15.70 -15.64
CA LEU A 70 -12.77 16.10 -15.36
C LEU A 70 -12.84 17.34 -14.47
N GLU A 71 -11.77 17.67 -13.74
CA GLU A 71 -11.71 18.83 -12.86
C GLU A 71 -12.01 20.12 -13.63
N GLY A 72 -13.05 20.85 -13.21
CA GLY A 72 -13.48 22.09 -13.87
C GLY A 72 -14.32 21.91 -15.14
N SER A 73 -14.67 20.67 -15.52
CA SER A 73 -15.56 20.37 -16.65
C SER A 73 -17.02 20.13 -16.21
N LEU A 74 -17.97 20.23 -17.14
CA LEU A 74 -19.36 19.80 -16.93
C LEU A 74 -19.48 18.30 -16.56
N GLY A 75 -18.46 17.49 -16.87
CA GLY A 75 -18.40 16.07 -16.53
C GLY A 75 -18.20 15.78 -15.05
N ALA A 76 -17.74 16.75 -14.26
CA ALA A 76 -17.54 16.57 -12.81
C ALA A 76 -18.85 16.22 -12.09
N ASP A 77 -19.96 16.85 -12.48
CA ASP A 77 -21.30 16.63 -11.92
C ASP A 77 -21.89 15.26 -12.31
N TYR A 78 -21.34 14.61 -13.34
CA TYR A 78 -21.79 13.28 -13.76
C TYR A 78 -21.10 12.14 -12.99
N LEU A 79 -20.02 12.42 -12.26
CA LEU A 79 -19.29 11.41 -11.49
C LEU A 79 -20.19 10.73 -10.44
N ARG A 80 -21.11 11.48 -9.84
CA ARG A 80 -22.11 10.97 -8.87
C ARG A 80 -22.99 9.85 -9.42
N PHE A 81 -23.20 9.79 -10.73
CA PHE A 81 -24.00 8.73 -11.35
C PHE A 81 -23.21 7.43 -11.52
N GLY A 82 -21.88 7.48 -11.41
CA GLY A 82 -21.01 6.29 -11.45
C GLY A 82 -21.39 5.24 -10.41
N ARG A 83 -21.93 5.67 -9.25
CA ARG A 83 -22.37 4.76 -8.17
C ARG A 83 -23.57 3.88 -8.55
N PHE A 84 -24.31 4.25 -9.60
CA PHE A 84 -25.45 3.50 -10.11
C PHE A 84 -25.09 2.55 -11.26
N LEU A 85 -23.84 2.58 -11.75
CA LEU A 85 -23.40 1.66 -12.81
C LEU A 85 -23.47 0.21 -12.32
N PRO A 86 -23.99 -0.74 -13.12
CA PRO A 86 -24.02 -2.15 -12.74
C PRO A 86 -22.60 -2.70 -12.57
N ALA A 87 -22.44 -3.69 -11.68
CA ALA A 87 -21.14 -4.26 -11.31
C ALA A 87 -20.32 -4.76 -12.52
N SER A 88 -20.98 -5.24 -13.59
CA SER A 88 -20.33 -5.71 -14.82
C SER A 88 -19.70 -4.62 -15.67
N LEU A 89 -20.24 -3.39 -15.62
CA LEU A 89 -19.73 -2.23 -16.35
C LEU A 89 -18.81 -1.36 -15.47
N ARG A 90 -18.91 -1.53 -14.15
CA ARG A 90 -18.11 -0.78 -13.19
C ARG A 90 -16.65 -1.20 -13.24
N GLY A 91 -15.75 -0.25 -13.06
CA GLY A 91 -14.30 -0.49 -13.10
C GLY A 91 -13.75 -0.98 -14.44
N MET A 92 -14.58 -1.20 -15.47
CA MET A 92 -14.16 -1.67 -16.79
C MET A 92 -13.28 -0.62 -17.48
N GLY A 93 -13.69 0.66 -17.44
CA GLY A 93 -12.87 1.78 -17.95
C GLY A 93 -11.52 1.87 -17.23
N LEU A 94 -11.51 1.82 -15.89
CA LEU A 94 -10.27 1.82 -15.11
C LEU A 94 -9.41 0.59 -15.38
N SER A 95 -10.01 -0.58 -15.63
CA SER A 95 -9.29 -1.82 -15.96
C SER A 95 -8.48 -1.69 -17.24
N VAL A 96 -9.03 -0.99 -18.24
CA VAL A 96 -8.39 -0.70 -19.52
C VAL A 96 -7.34 0.41 -19.38
N LEU A 97 -7.64 1.46 -18.62
CA LEU A 97 -6.75 2.60 -18.42
C LEU A 97 -5.56 2.31 -17.48
N ALA A 98 -5.65 1.26 -16.66
CA ALA A 98 -4.57 0.85 -15.77
C ALA A 98 -3.42 0.21 -16.56
N SER A 99 -2.26 0.85 -16.52
CA SER A 99 -1.07 0.45 -17.31
C SER A 99 -0.59 -0.95 -16.95
N GLY A 100 -0.33 -1.77 -17.98
CA GLY A 100 0.29 -3.09 -17.81
C GLY A 100 1.70 -3.01 -17.22
N ALA A 101 2.48 -1.97 -17.57
CA ALA A 101 3.81 -1.75 -17.03
C ALA A 101 3.77 -1.41 -15.53
N GLU A 102 2.80 -0.58 -15.10
CA GLU A 102 2.58 -0.29 -13.68
C GLU A 102 2.14 -1.55 -12.93
N LYS A 103 1.19 -2.33 -13.47
CA LYS A 103 0.80 -3.62 -12.88
C LYS A 103 1.99 -4.54 -12.68
N LYS A 104 2.85 -4.70 -13.70
CA LYS A 104 4.07 -5.51 -13.59
C LYS A 104 5.03 -4.98 -12.52
N LYS A 105 5.24 -3.66 -12.46
CA LYS A 105 6.10 -3.02 -11.46
C LYS A 105 5.63 -3.30 -10.04
N PHE A 106 4.37 -3.01 -9.72
CA PHE A 106 3.85 -3.16 -8.36
C PHE A 106 3.64 -4.63 -7.95
N ASN A 107 3.25 -5.50 -8.88
CA ASN A 107 3.24 -6.96 -8.63
C ASN A 107 4.66 -7.49 -8.35
N GLY A 108 5.67 -6.98 -9.05
CA GLY A 108 7.06 -7.36 -8.84
C GLY A 108 7.58 -7.00 -7.44
N ILE A 109 7.06 -5.95 -6.81
CA ILE A 109 7.39 -5.61 -5.41
C ILE A 109 6.84 -6.68 -4.45
N LEU A 110 5.62 -7.16 -4.67
CA LEU A 110 5.06 -8.27 -3.88
C LEU A 110 5.89 -9.55 -4.05
N HIS A 111 6.41 -9.81 -5.26
CA HIS A 111 7.36 -10.91 -5.48
C HIS A 111 8.69 -10.71 -4.73
N SER A 112 9.18 -9.47 -4.65
CA SER A 112 10.35 -9.13 -3.82
C SER A 112 10.07 -9.38 -2.35
N ILE A 113 8.92 -8.97 -1.82
CA ILE A 113 8.51 -9.26 -0.43
C ILE A 113 8.49 -10.77 -0.16
N CYS A 114 7.89 -11.56 -1.05
CA CYS A 114 7.87 -13.02 -0.91
C CYS A 114 9.29 -13.63 -0.88
N ARG A 115 10.20 -13.14 -1.73
CA ARG A 115 11.60 -13.57 -1.76
C ARG A 115 12.33 -13.20 -0.46
N VAL A 116 12.10 -12.00 0.05
CA VAL A 116 12.69 -11.51 1.31
C VAL A 116 12.23 -12.39 2.48
N LEU A 117 10.91 -12.63 2.62
CA LEU A 117 10.36 -13.49 3.66
C LEU A 117 10.91 -14.92 3.55
N HIS A 118 10.98 -15.46 2.33
CA HIS A 118 11.51 -16.81 2.10
C HIS A 118 12.98 -16.93 2.51
N LYS A 119 13.83 -15.96 2.12
CA LYS A 119 15.24 -15.93 2.52
C LYS A 119 15.44 -15.72 4.02
N SER A 120 14.48 -15.06 4.67
CA SER A 120 14.46 -14.86 6.12
C SER A 120 13.97 -16.09 6.90
N GLY A 121 13.67 -17.21 6.23
CA GLY A 121 13.22 -18.45 6.87
C GLY A 121 11.78 -18.40 7.39
N VAL A 122 10.98 -17.42 6.97
CA VAL A 122 9.62 -17.21 7.47
C VAL A 122 8.66 -18.18 6.80
N GLY A 123 7.92 -18.94 7.60
CA GLY A 123 6.77 -19.73 7.14
C GLY A 123 5.58 -18.83 6.90
N PHE A 124 5.07 -18.77 5.67
CA PHE A 124 3.84 -18.04 5.35
C PHE A 124 3.12 -18.72 4.20
N PHE A 125 1.83 -18.44 4.08
CA PHE A 125 1.02 -18.85 2.95
C PHE A 125 0.25 -17.66 2.38
N TYR A 126 -0.23 -17.79 1.15
CA TYR A 126 -1.10 -16.79 0.54
C TYR A 126 -2.30 -17.46 -0.10
N HIS A 127 -3.48 -16.89 0.14
CA HIS A 127 -4.72 -17.38 -0.46
C HIS A 127 -5.50 -16.20 -1.08
N PRO A 128 -5.68 -16.17 -2.42
CA PRO A 128 -6.28 -15.02 -3.10
C PRO A 128 -7.75 -14.78 -2.71
N GLU A 129 -8.47 -15.82 -2.27
CA GLU A 129 -9.87 -15.68 -1.82
C GLU A 129 -10.00 -15.17 -0.38
N MET A 130 -8.88 -15.00 0.33
CA MET A 130 -8.83 -14.40 1.67
C MET A 130 -8.19 -13.00 1.68
N ASP A 131 -7.48 -12.62 0.62
CA ASP A 131 -6.82 -11.32 0.50
C ASP A 131 -7.79 -10.25 -0.03
N PHE A 132 -8.40 -9.53 0.89
CA PHE A 132 -9.38 -8.47 0.60
C PHE A 132 -8.80 -7.09 0.89
N TYR A 133 -9.39 -6.07 0.27
CA TYR A 133 -9.12 -4.68 0.65
C TYR A 133 -9.41 -4.47 2.15
N SER A 134 -8.56 -3.72 2.87
CA SER A 134 -8.71 -3.55 4.32
C SER A 134 -9.88 -2.66 4.73
N GLY A 135 -10.37 -1.81 3.82
CA GLY A 135 -11.39 -0.79 4.08
C GLY A 135 -10.82 0.60 4.40
N ILE A 136 -9.50 0.74 4.56
CA ILE A 136 -8.85 1.93 5.14
C ILE A 136 -9.25 3.27 4.51
N LEU A 137 -9.35 3.38 3.18
CA LEU A 137 -9.78 4.61 2.49
C LEU A 137 -11.21 5.04 2.85
N LEU A 138 -12.12 4.12 3.21
CA LEU A 138 -13.45 4.52 3.68
C LEU A 138 -13.32 5.28 5.00
N TYR A 139 -12.49 4.76 5.91
CA TYR A 139 -12.17 5.40 7.18
C TYR A 139 -11.43 6.74 6.97
N ASP A 140 -10.39 6.77 6.13
CA ASP A 140 -9.60 7.98 5.84
C ASP A 140 -10.46 9.11 5.25
N LEU A 141 -11.58 8.77 4.60
CA LEU A 141 -12.52 9.72 4.02
C LEU A 141 -13.74 10.00 4.92
N GLY A 142 -13.82 9.41 6.11
CA GLY A 142 -14.89 9.64 7.09
C GLY A 142 -16.15 8.78 6.91
N ASP A 143 -16.16 7.79 6.01
CA ASP A 143 -17.22 6.77 5.92
C ASP A 143 -16.95 5.65 6.95
N GLU A 144 -17.09 5.98 8.22
CA GLU A 144 -16.86 5.04 9.33
C GLU A 144 -17.86 3.87 9.30
N GLU A 145 -19.13 4.13 8.96
CA GLU A 145 -20.15 3.07 8.84
C GLU A 145 -19.80 2.06 7.74
N GLY A 146 -19.45 2.55 6.55
CA GLY A 146 -19.00 1.71 5.44
C GLY A 146 -17.70 0.97 5.74
N PHE A 147 -16.77 1.62 6.46
CA PHE A 147 -15.57 0.95 6.96
C PHE A 147 -15.93 -0.23 7.87
N VAL A 148 -16.76 -0.02 8.89
CA VAL A 148 -17.16 -1.07 9.85
C VAL A 148 -17.89 -2.21 9.15
N GLU A 149 -18.81 -1.91 8.23
CA GLU A 149 -19.52 -2.93 7.44
C GLU A 149 -18.54 -3.84 6.69
N HIS A 150 -17.60 -3.24 5.95
CA HIS A 150 -16.61 -3.99 5.16
C HIS A 150 -15.58 -4.71 6.03
N ALA A 151 -15.10 -4.07 7.10
CA ALA A 151 -14.16 -4.68 8.04
C ALA A 151 -14.76 -5.92 8.71
N ARG A 152 -16.05 -5.92 9.06
CA ARG A 152 -16.75 -7.11 9.60
C ARG A 152 -16.75 -8.25 8.61
N PHE A 153 -16.98 -7.97 7.32
CA PHE A 153 -16.91 -8.98 6.27
C PHE A 153 -15.52 -9.62 6.19
N VAL A 154 -14.45 -8.79 6.15
CA VAL A 154 -13.07 -9.27 6.08
C VAL A 154 -12.71 -10.09 7.32
N ALA A 155 -12.95 -9.54 8.51
CA ALA A 155 -12.66 -10.19 9.78
C ALA A 155 -13.39 -11.53 9.93
N LYS A 156 -14.67 -11.59 9.55
CA LYS A 156 -15.45 -12.84 9.56
C LYS A 156 -14.83 -13.87 8.61
N ASN A 157 -14.45 -13.48 7.40
CA ASN A 157 -13.85 -14.40 6.44
C ASN A 157 -12.51 -14.96 6.96
N LEU A 158 -11.64 -14.11 7.50
CA LEU A 158 -10.35 -14.53 8.07
C LEU A 158 -10.55 -15.50 9.25
N LYS A 159 -11.46 -15.18 10.18
CA LYS A 159 -11.77 -16.07 11.32
C LYS A 159 -12.36 -17.41 10.91
N LEU A 160 -13.26 -17.44 9.93
CA LEU A 160 -13.86 -18.68 9.44
C LEU A 160 -12.82 -19.65 8.86
N HIS A 161 -11.71 -19.12 8.35
CA HIS A 161 -10.59 -19.91 7.84
C HIS A 161 -9.49 -20.14 8.90
N GLY A 162 -9.74 -19.82 10.17
CA GLY A 162 -8.79 -20.04 11.25
C GLY A 162 -7.53 -19.19 11.18
N VAL A 163 -7.57 -18.03 10.51
CA VAL A 163 -6.42 -17.13 10.44
C VAL A 163 -6.23 -16.43 11.79
N GLU A 164 -5.06 -16.65 12.39
CA GLU A 164 -4.66 -15.99 13.65
C GLU A 164 -3.52 -14.99 13.43
N LYS A 165 -2.53 -15.36 12.59
CA LYS A 165 -1.35 -14.55 12.28
C LYS A 165 -1.41 -13.98 10.88
N ILE A 166 -1.06 -12.71 10.75
CA ILE A 166 -1.12 -11.97 9.49
C ILE A 166 0.21 -11.23 9.28
N ILE A 167 0.82 -11.47 8.12
CA ILE A 167 1.94 -10.67 7.62
C ILE A 167 1.40 -9.61 6.66
N THR A 168 1.54 -8.34 7.03
CA THR A 168 1.14 -7.21 6.18
C THR A 168 2.29 -6.65 5.37
N VAL A 169 1.98 -6.03 4.23
CA VAL A 169 2.99 -5.50 3.29
C VAL A 169 3.03 -3.98 3.23
N ASP A 170 2.03 -3.30 3.80
CA ASP A 170 1.88 -1.87 3.71
C ASP A 170 1.30 -1.27 5.01
N PRO A 171 1.54 0.02 5.28
CA PRO A 171 1.17 0.62 6.55
C PRO A 171 -0.33 0.85 6.73
N HIS A 172 -1.09 1.05 5.65
CA HIS A 172 -2.52 1.34 5.73
C HIS A 172 -3.29 0.09 6.14
N THR A 173 -2.96 -1.04 5.52
CA THR A 173 -3.50 -2.36 5.89
C THR A 173 -3.07 -2.76 7.30
N THR A 174 -1.82 -2.51 7.67
CA THR A 174 -1.33 -2.77 9.03
C THR A 174 -2.14 -1.99 10.06
N TYR A 175 -2.29 -0.68 9.87
CA TYR A 175 -3.05 0.16 10.80
C TYR A 175 -4.53 -0.26 10.90
N ALA A 176 -5.17 -0.58 9.76
CA ALA A 176 -6.54 -1.06 9.75
C ALA A 176 -6.70 -2.33 10.60
N LEU A 177 -5.88 -3.36 10.34
CA LEU A 177 -6.00 -4.65 11.02
C LEU A 177 -5.55 -4.60 12.48
N LYS A 178 -4.53 -3.80 12.81
CA LYS A 178 -3.91 -3.76 14.14
C LYS A 178 -4.61 -2.80 15.11
N GLU A 179 -5.13 -1.67 14.62
CA GLU A 179 -5.72 -0.62 15.48
C GLU A 179 -7.24 -0.50 15.27
N LEU A 180 -7.67 -0.36 14.01
CA LEU A 180 -9.08 -0.05 13.73
C LEU A 180 -10.00 -1.26 13.91
N TYR A 181 -9.57 -2.46 13.49
CA TYR A 181 -10.40 -3.67 13.63
C TYR A 181 -10.68 -4.00 15.11
N PRO A 182 -9.68 -3.93 16.01
CA PRO A 182 -9.93 -4.05 17.45
C PRO A 182 -10.84 -2.95 17.97
N LYS A 183 -10.55 -1.68 17.64
CA LYS A 183 -11.31 -0.51 18.13
C LYS A 183 -12.80 -0.57 17.78
N TYR A 184 -13.14 -0.90 16.54
CA TYR A 184 -14.52 -0.79 16.05
C TYR A 184 -15.32 -2.10 16.14
N MET A 185 -14.66 -3.25 16.26
CA MET A 185 -15.33 -4.55 16.20
C MET A 185 -14.91 -5.52 17.31
N GLY A 186 -13.91 -5.19 18.13
CA GLY A 186 -13.35 -6.10 19.13
C GLY A 186 -12.65 -7.33 18.53
N VAL A 187 -12.26 -7.27 17.25
CA VAL A 187 -11.56 -8.37 16.56
C VAL A 187 -10.08 -8.04 16.43
N SER A 188 -9.23 -8.93 16.94
CA SER A 188 -7.77 -8.80 16.84
C SER A 188 -7.17 -10.02 16.14
N PHE A 189 -6.05 -9.78 15.47
CA PHE A 189 -5.16 -10.78 14.88
C PHE A 189 -3.72 -10.48 15.33
N GLU A 190 -2.82 -11.44 15.25
CA GLU A 190 -1.39 -11.17 15.39
C GLU A 190 -0.87 -10.54 14.08
N VAL A 191 -0.81 -9.21 14.01
CA VAL A 191 -0.47 -8.46 12.79
C VAL A 191 0.97 -7.94 12.86
N ASN A 192 1.81 -8.43 11.94
CA ASN A 192 3.22 -8.04 11.85
C ASN A 192 3.59 -7.62 10.40
N PRO A 193 4.15 -6.43 10.18
CA PRO A 193 4.66 -6.06 8.86
C PRO A 193 5.81 -6.95 8.40
N TYR A 194 5.90 -7.20 7.11
CA TYR A 194 6.90 -8.12 6.52
C TYR A 194 8.35 -7.81 6.94
N PHE A 195 8.71 -6.53 7.10
CA PHE A 195 10.07 -6.12 7.44
C PHE A 195 10.47 -6.51 8.87
N THR A 196 9.50 -6.79 9.75
CA THR A 196 9.79 -7.23 11.13
C THR A 196 10.40 -8.62 11.19
N PHE A 197 10.22 -9.41 10.13
CA PHE A 197 10.77 -10.77 10.04
C PHE A 197 12.14 -10.84 9.39
N ILE A 198 12.68 -9.73 8.89
CA ILE A 198 14.00 -9.70 8.28
C ILE A 198 15.03 -9.71 9.42
N PRO A 199 15.93 -10.70 9.48
CA PRO A 199 16.83 -10.86 10.62
C PRO A 199 17.80 -9.68 10.74
N GLY A 200 17.75 -9.00 11.88
CA GLY A 200 18.70 -7.95 12.23
C GLY A 200 19.96 -8.56 12.86
N ASN A 201 20.78 -9.25 12.07
CA ASN A 201 22.01 -9.94 12.52
C ASN A 201 23.16 -8.97 12.94
N GLY A 202 22.82 -7.84 13.56
CA GLY A 202 23.72 -6.74 13.86
C GLY A 202 23.97 -5.83 12.66
N ASP A 203 24.55 -4.66 12.92
CA ASP A 203 24.94 -3.72 11.87
C ASP A 203 26.11 -4.31 11.06
N ARG A 204 25.96 -4.37 9.74
CA ARG A 204 27.03 -4.84 8.84
C ARG A 204 27.85 -3.66 8.31
N PRO A 205 29.14 -3.88 7.95
CA PRO A 205 29.91 -2.89 7.20
C PRO A 205 29.19 -2.46 5.93
N GLY A 206 29.46 -1.23 5.47
CA GLY A 206 28.82 -0.67 4.29
C GLY A 206 28.98 -1.57 3.06
N ASN A 207 27.89 -1.84 2.34
CA ASN A 207 27.86 -2.69 1.14
C ASN A 207 28.48 -2.04 -0.12
N GLY A 208 29.13 -0.88 0.02
CA GLY A 208 29.71 -0.10 -1.09
C GLY A 208 28.70 0.65 -1.96
N GLY A 209 27.40 0.49 -1.72
CA GLY A 209 26.33 1.22 -2.42
C GLY A 209 26.20 2.68 -1.97
N PRO A 210 25.59 3.54 -2.79
CA PRO A 210 25.27 4.91 -2.40
C PRO A 210 24.26 4.91 -1.23
N PRO A 211 24.29 5.93 -0.35
CA PRO A 211 23.30 6.07 0.70
C PRO A 211 21.90 6.30 0.12
N VAL A 212 20.87 5.93 0.87
CA VAL A 212 19.47 6.22 0.54
C VAL A 212 18.83 7.16 1.57
N ALA A 213 17.99 8.08 1.13
CA ALA A 213 17.17 8.90 2.03
C ALA A 213 15.91 8.12 2.43
N VAL A 214 15.60 8.07 3.73
CA VAL A 214 14.42 7.34 4.21
C VAL A 214 13.19 8.23 4.20
N HIS A 215 12.14 7.80 3.50
CA HIS A 215 10.80 8.37 3.63
C HIS A 215 9.89 7.44 4.44
N ASP A 216 9.65 7.81 5.70
CA ASP A 216 8.69 7.14 6.57
C ASP A 216 7.23 7.38 6.13
N PRO A 217 6.46 6.32 5.85
CA PRO A 217 5.01 6.41 5.71
C PRO A 217 4.37 6.85 7.02
N CYS A 218 3.39 7.75 6.93
CA CYS A 218 2.74 8.36 8.10
C CYS A 218 2.14 7.35 9.07
N PHE A 219 1.52 6.27 8.59
CA PHE A 219 0.92 5.25 9.44
C PHE A 219 1.95 4.43 10.22
N TYR A 220 3.09 4.08 9.61
CA TYR A 220 4.17 3.42 10.34
C TYR A 220 4.89 4.34 11.31
N GLY A 221 5.10 5.61 10.94
CA GLY A 221 5.78 6.57 11.80
C GLY A 221 4.91 7.05 12.97
N ARG A 222 3.79 7.71 12.66
CA ARG A 222 2.98 8.46 13.64
C ARG A 222 2.06 7.59 14.50
N TYR A 223 1.54 6.50 13.95
CA TYR A 223 0.47 5.74 14.62
C TYR A 223 0.91 4.35 15.09
N LEU A 224 1.88 3.73 14.42
CA LEU A 224 2.34 2.38 14.76
C LEU A 224 3.75 2.35 15.37
N GLU A 225 4.48 3.47 15.33
CA GLU A 225 5.84 3.61 15.88
C GLU A 225 6.85 2.57 15.34
N LEU A 226 6.70 2.18 14.06
CA LEU A 226 7.50 1.13 13.40
C LEU A 226 8.63 1.64 12.52
N SER A 227 8.94 2.94 12.57
CA SER A 227 9.99 3.57 11.76
C SER A 227 11.38 2.96 11.97
N GLU A 228 11.71 2.45 13.16
CA GLU A 228 13.02 1.86 13.41
C GLU A 228 13.23 0.50 12.72
N GLY A 229 12.14 -0.24 12.41
CA GLY A 229 12.22 -1.55 11.76
C GLY A 229 12.97 -1.51 10.43
N PRO A 230 12.54 -0.70 9.45
CA PRO A 230 13.23 -0.51 8.18
C PRO A 230 14.69 -0.06 8.32
N ARG A 231 15.01 0.77 9.31
CA ARG A 231 16.38 1.25 9.57
C ARG A 231 17.28 0.12 10.03
N ARG A 232 16.83 -0.70 10.98
CA ARG A 232 17.53 -1.92 11.41
C ARG A 232 17.80 -2.85 10.22
N VAL A 233 16.81 -3.02 9.35
CA VAL A 233 16.96 -3.83 8.13
C VAL A 233 18.06 -3.26 7.23
N LEU A 234 18.04 -1.95 6.93
CA LEU A 234 19.06 -1.32 6.10
C LEU A 234 20.47 -1.49 6.69
N ARG A 235 20.66 -1.24 7.99
CA ARG A 235 21.96 -1.42 8.66
C ARG A 235 22.43 -2.87 8.67
N SER A 236 21.52 -3.82 8.88
CA SER A 236 21.84 -5.25 8.84
C SER A 236 22.28 -5.75 7.46
N LEU A 237 22.01 -4.98 6.41
CA LEU A 237 22.42 -5.26 5.04
C LEU A 237 23.61 -4.40 4.61
N GLY A 238 24.17 -3.59 5.50
CA GLY A 238 25.24 -2.64 5.18
C GLY A 238 24.78 -1.50 4.25
N GLN A 239 23.47 -1.33 4.04
CA GLN A 239 22.93 -0.26 3.22
C GLN A 239 22.93 1.03 4.06
N LYS A 240 23.80 1.98 3.69
CA LYS A 240 23.84 3.30 4.32
C LYS A 240 22.54 4.05 4.03
N TYR A 241 22.08 4.82 5.01
CA TYR A 241 20.93 5.70 4.83
C TYR A 241 21.17 7.06 5.48
N VAL A 242 20.40 8.04 5.05
CA VAL A 242 20.34 9.38 5.63
C VAL A 242 18.91 9.69 6.06
N GLU A 243 18.79 10.42 7.15
CA GLU A 243 17.50 10.92 7.62
C GLU A 243 17.14 12.22 6.90
N VAL A 244 15.84 12.43 6.75
CA VAL A 244 15.29 13.74 6.40
C VAL A 244 14.74 14.43 7.64
N ARG A 245 14.62 15.76 7.58
CA ARG A 245 14.21 16.58 8.73
C ARG A 245 12.94 16.08 9.40
N ASN A 246 11.90 15.79 8.61
CA ASN A 246 10.64 15.23 9.07
C ASN A 246 10.62 13.73 8.82
N CYS A 247 11.00 12.96 9.84
CA CYS A 247 11.07 11.50 9.86
C CYS A 247 10.41 10.93 11.13
N GLY A 248 10.27 9.60 11.20
CA GLY A 248 9.70 8.92 12.36
C GLY A 248 8.24 9.33 12.65
N GLU A 249 7.93 9.55 13.92
CA GLU A 249 6.62 10.04 14.40
C GLU A 249 6.23 11.41 13.80
N PHE A 250 7.24 12.24 13.48
CA PHE A 250 7.07 13.57 12.91
C PHE A 250 7.13 13.59 11.38
N THR A 251 7.06 12.44 10.70
CA THR A 251 7.14 12.37 9.24
C THR A 251 6.05 13.18 8.54
N SER A 252 6.44 13.89 7.49
CA SER A 252 5.52 14.61 6.60
C SER A 252 4.79 13.63 5.65
N CYS A 253 3.49 13.86 5.45
CA CYS A 253 2.67 13.08 4.52
C CYS A 253 3.17 13.21 3.07
N CYS A 254 3.01 12.16 2.27
CA CYS A 254 3.33 12.20 0.84
C CYS A 254 2.25 12.90 0.00
N GLY A 255 1.03 13.07 0.53
CA GLY A 255 -0.13 13.67 -0.16
C GLY A 255 -1.03 12.67 -0.91
N GLY A 256 -0.59 11.43 -1.11
CA GLY A 256 -1.23 10.47 -2.02
C GLY A 256 -2.73 10.24 -1.81
N PRO A 257 -3.22 9.91 -0.59
CA PRO A 257 -4.64 9.65 -0.37
C PRO A 257 -5.54 10.85 -0.71
N ALA A 258 -5.05 12.07 -0.51
CA ALA A 258 -5.80 13.30 -0.75
C ALA A 258 -6.14 13.53 -2.23
N GLU A 259 -5.38 12.92 -3.15
CA GLU A 259 -5.61 13.04 -4.60
C GLU A 259 -7.01 12.60 -5.01
N SER A 260 -7.59 11.64 -4.28
CA SER A 260 -8.95 11.15 -4.54
C SER A 260 -10.02 12.22 -4.33
N VAL A 261 -9.79 13.21 -3.44
CA VAL A 261 -10.77 14.25 -3.10
C VAL A 261 -10.36 15.61 -3.66
N SER A 262 -9.06 15.93 -3.59
CA SER A 262 -8.50 17.20 -4.01
C SER A 262 -7.12 16.98 -4.64
N PRO A 263 -7.06 16.86 -5.99
CA PRO A 263 -5.79 16.83 -6.71
C PRO A 263 -4.92 18.07 -6.44
N ALA A 264 -5.53 19.25 -6.25
CA ALA A 264 -4.83 20.47 -5.90
C ALA A 264 -4.11 20.37 -4.55
N LEU A 265 -4.77 19.86 -3.51
CA LEU A 265 -4.17 19.65 -2.20
C LEU A 265 -3.04 18.62 -2.24
N ASN A 266 -3.23 17.52 -3.01
CA ASN A 266 -2.16 16.55 -3.23
C ASN A 266 -0.91 17.22 -3.81
N ARG A 267 -1.05 18.04 -4.87
CA ARG A 267 0.08 18.74 -5.51
C ARG A 267 0.85 19.61 -4.53
N GLU A 268 0.16 20.35 -3.66
CA GLU A 268 0.79 21.22 -2.66
C GLU A 268 1.59 20.42 -1.62
N ILE A 269 0.99 19.36 -1.06
CA ILE A 269 1.65 18.49 -0.06
C ILE A 269 2.85 17.77 -0.70
N LEU A 270 2.65 17.21 -1.89
CA LEU A 270 3.68 16.50 -2.63
C LEU A 270 4.87 17.41 -2.98
N ALA A 271 4.62 18.65 -3.42
CA ALA A 271 5.68 19.60 -3.74
C ALA A 271 6.57 19.90 -2.53
N ARG A 272 5.95 20.16 -1.36
CA ARG A 272 6.69 20.39 -0.10
C ARG A 272 7.51 19.17 0.30
N ARG A 273 6.91 17.98 0.28
CA ARG A 273 7.60 16.75 0.66
C ARG A 273 8.72 16.38 -0.32
N ALA A 274 8.51 16.61 -1.61
CA ALA A 274 9.52 16.34 -2.63
C ALA A 274 10.70 17.30 -2.53
N ALA A 275 10.48 18.58 -2.23
CA ALA A 275 11.57 19.54 -1.98
C ALA A 275 12.44 19.11 -0.80
N GLU A 276 11.81 18.67 0.30
CA GLU A 276 12.52 18.17 1.47
C GLU A 276 13.34 16.91 1.17
N LEU A 277 12.77 15.93 0.45
CA LEU A 277 13.47 14.70 0.08
C LEU A 277 14.62 14.96 -0.90
N LYS A 278 14.49 15.92 -1.82
CA LYS A 278 15.58 16.31 -2.73
C LYS A 278 16.78 16.90 -2.00
N ALA A 279 16.54 17.63 -0.91
CA ALA A 279 17.61 18.23 -0.11
C ALA A 279 18.52 17.19 0.59
N ALA A 280 18.10 15.92 0.64
CA ALA A 280 18.93 14.83 1.16
C ALA A 280 19.99 14.33 0.15
N GLU A 281 19.93 14.76 -1.11
CA GLU A 281 20.89 14.43 -2.17
C GLU A 281 21.15 12.92 -2.36
N ALA A 282 20.14 12.09 -2.08
CA ALA A 282 20.20 10.64 -2.16
C ALA A 282 18.91 10.06 -2.78
N PRO A 283 18.97 8.89 -3.45
CA PRO A 283 17.78 8.14 -3.83
C PRO A 283 16.89 7.86 -2.61
N VAL A 284 15.57 7.94 -2.78
CA VAL A 284 14.63 7.78 -1.67
C VAL A 284 14.24 6.31 -1.55
N VAL A 285 14.17 5.79 -0.33
CA VAL A 285 13.52 4.52 -0.03
C VAL A 285 12.24 4.78 0.77
N THR A 286 11.17 4.07 0.42
CA THR A 286 9.94 4.04 1.21
C THR A 286 9.37 2.63 1.26
N PHE A 287 8.42 2.40 2.15
CA PHE A 287 7.83 1.08 2.42
C PHE A 287 6.30 1.21 2.48
N CYS A 288 5.76 2.03 1.58
CA CYS A 288 4.34 2.21 1.34
C CYS A 288 4.08 2.37 -0.17
N PRO A 289 3.15 1.60 -0.75
CA PRO A 289 2.85 1.68 -2.18
C PRO A 289 2.28 3.04 -2.59
N ILE A 290 1.49 3.68 -1.72
CA ILE A 290 0.93 5.02 -1.98
C ILE A 290 2.03 6.08 -1.98
N CYS A 291 2.94 6.03 -0.99
CA CYS A 291 4.09 6.94 -0.96
C CYS A 291 4.97 6.76 -2.20
N LEU A 292 5.30 5.50 -2.55
CA LEU A 292 6.09 5.20 -3.73
C LEU A 292 5.45 5.78 -5.00
N ALA A 293 4.16 5.51 -5.21
CA ALA A 293 3.43 5.99 -6.38
C ALA A 293 3.41 7.52 -6.46
N ASN A 294 3.11 8.20 -5.35
CA ASN A 294 2.96 9.65 -5.35
C ASN A 294 4.30 10.37 -5.49
N LEU A 295 5.35 9.89 -4.81
CA LEU A 295 6.68 10.48 -4.92
C LEU A 295 7.31 10.29 -6.31
N LEU A 296 7.01 9.19 -7.00
CA LEU A 296 7.41 9.00 -8.40
C LEU A 296 6.79 10.05 -9.34
N LYS A 297 5.57 10.51 -9.07
CA LYS A 297 4.93 11.59 -9.85
C LYS A 297 5.69 12.92 -9.72
N ALA A 298 6.40 13.14 -8.61
CA ALA A 298 7.25 14.32 -8.40
C ALA A 298 8.65 14.19 -9.06
N GLY A 299 8.90 13.12 -9.81
CA GLY A 299 10.17 12.87 -10.48
C GLY A 299 11.32 12.50 -9.55
N LEU A 300 11.02 12.03 -8.33
CA LEU A 300 12.04 11.57 -7.41
C LEU A 300 12.53 10.16 -7.78
N PRO A 301 13.84 9.86 -7.65
CA PRO A 301 14.35 8.50 -7.73
C PRO A 301 13.95 7.74 -6.46
N VAL A 302 12.78 7.07 -6.48
CA VAL A 302 12.24 6.34 -5.31
C VAL A 302 12.15 4.85 -5.58
N GLU A 303 12.64 4.06 -4.61
CA GLU A 303 12.50 2.61 -4.58
C GLU A 303 11.68 2.14 -3.37
N ASP A 304 11.05 0.97 -3.51
CA ASP A 304 10.44 0.27 -2.37
C ASP A 304 11.50 -0.44 -1.54
N LEU A 305 11.38 -0.43 -0.22
CA LEU A 305 12.26 -1.13 0.71
C LEU A 305 12.44 -2.59 0.32
N ALA A 306 11.37 -3.31 -0.06
CA ALA A 306 11.47 -4.72 -0.44
C ALA A 306 12.34 -4.93 -1.68
N THR A 307 12.36 -3.95 -2.60
CA THR A 307 13.23 -3.99 -3.79
C THR A 307 14.69 -3.78 -3.39
N VAL A 308 14.98 -2.81 -2.52
CA VAL A 308 16.34 -2.54 -2.02
C VAL A 308 16.87 -3.73 -1.22
N VAL A 309 16.08 -4.27 -0.30
CA VAL A 309 16.42 -5.45 0.49
C VAL A 309 16.62 -6.67 -0.40
N GLY A 310 15.71 -6.90 -1.36
CA GLY A 310 15.80 -8.02 -2.28
C GLY A 310 17.09 -8.02 -3.12
N ARG A 311 17.58 -6.83 -3.49
CA ARG A 311 18.88 -6.65 -4.16
C ARG A 311 20.04 -7.01 -3.24
N CYS A 312 20.09 -6.44 -2.03
CA CYS A 312 21.16 -6.74 -1.07
C CYS A 312 21.24 -8.23 -0.73
N LEU A 313 20.09 -8.89 -0.53
CA LEU A 313 20.06 -10.32 -0.24
C LEU A 313 20.48 -11.19 -1.43
N ALA A 314 20.40 -10.70 -2.68
CA ALA A 314 20.86 -11.44 -3.86
C ALA A 314 22.39 -11.42 -4.00
N ASP A 315 23.04 -10.39 -3.46
CA ASP A 315 24.48 -10.19 -3.50
C ASP A 315 25.22 -10.97 -2.39
N GLU A 316 24.50 -11.45 -1.36
CA GLU A 316 24.97 -12.44 -0.39
C GLU A 316 25.11 -13.82 -1.05
N LYS A 317 26.22 -14.03 -1.78
CA LYS A 317 26.68 -15.33 -2.26
C LYS A 317 27.78 -15.90 -1.36
#